data_AF-A0A533X520-F1
#
_entry.id   AF-A0A533X520-F1
#
_cell.length_a   1.000
_cell.length_b   1.000
_cell.length_c   1.000
_cell.angle_alpha   90.00
_cell.angle_beta   90.00
_cell.angle_gamma   90.00
#
_symmetry.space_group_name_H-M   'P 1'
#
loop_
_entity.id
_entity.type
_entity.pdbx_description
1 polymer ?
#
loop_
_entity_poly.entity_id
_entity_poly.type
_entity_poly.pdbx_seq_one_letter_code
_entity_poly.pdbx_strand_id
1 'polypeptide(L)'
;SCHGKDGKPVKAGARDFRNTERMKLYSDSVWFWRISEGVPNTKMKPWKSKLPDEDRWKVMAFERTFGLKGKEYDVVKKEWVPIGGVTASGAGGTDGTATPAGGALTPPAAKAGGKGAGGGK
;
A
#
# COMPACT_ATOMS: atom_id res chain seq x y z
N SER A 1 -3.79 -10.54 8.16
CA SER A 1 -3.33 -9.15 7.97
C SER A 1 -2.77 -8.59 9.28
N CYS A 2 -1.74 -7.72 9.25
CA CYS A 2 -1.19 -7.02 10.43
C CYS A 2 -1.58 -5.53 10.48
N HIS A 3 -1.84 -4.92 9.31
CA HIS A 3 -2.09 -3.48 9.15
C HIS A 3 -3.58 -3.14 8.92
N GLY A 4 -4.48 -4.08 9.23
CA GLY A 4 -5.90 -3.91 8.97
C GLY A 4 -6.24 -3.93 7.48
N LYS A 5 -7.49 -3.62 7.14
CA LYS A 5 -7.93 -3.39 5.75
C LYS A 5 -8.01 -1.89 5.44
N ASP A 6 -8.14 -1.10 6.48
CA ASP A 6 -8.31 0.35 6.54
C ASP A 6 -7.01 1.08 6.90
N GLY A 7 -5.87 0.38 6.92
CA GLY A 7 -4.58 0.92 7.37
C GLY A 7 -4.43 1.03 8.89
N LYS A 8 -5.47 0.65 9.66
CA LYS A 8 -5.43 0.57 11.12
C LYS A 8 -4.72 -0.71 11.56
N PRO A 9 -3.67 -0.65 12.39
CA PRO A 9 -2.95 -1.84 12.80
C PRO A 9 -3.85 -2.72 13.67
N VAL A 10 -3.84 -4.03 13.38
CA VAL A 10 -4.57 -5.06 14.14
C VAL A 10 -3.66 -5.87 15.06
N LYS A 11 -2.34 -5.66 14.97
CA LYS A 11 -1.33 -6.28 15.83
C LYS A 11 -0.44 -5.21 16.44
N ALA A 12 -0.08 -5.39 17.72
CA ALA A 12 0.85 -4.52 18.42
C ALA A 12 2.19 -4.41 17.67
N GLY A 13 2.70 -3.18 17.57
CA GLY A 13 3.95 -2.87 16.86
C GLY A 13 3.82 -2.73 15.34
N ALA A 14 2.67 -3.05 14.74
CA ALA A 14 2.42 -2.73 13.34
C ALA A 14 2.22 -1.21 13.17
N ARG A 15 2.71 -0.68 12.04
CA ARG A 15 2.54 0.74 11.70
C ARG A 15 1.07 1.05 11.40
N ASP A 16 0.59 2.17 11.93
CA ASP A 16 -0.68 2.77 11.51
C ASP A 16 -0.43 3.66 10.29
N PHE A 17 -0.94 3.23 9.13
CA PHE A 17 -0.75 3.92 7.86
C PHE A 17 -1.57 5.20 7.74
N ARG A 18 -2.53 5.42 8.66
CA ARG A 18 -3.35 6.63 8.70
C ARG A 18 -2.68 7.76 9.48
N ASN A 19 -1.63 7.44 10.25
CA ASN A 19 -0.86 8.47 10.96
C ASN A 19 0.08 9.17 9.98
N THR A 20 -0.41 10.28 9.41
CA THR A 20 0.30 11.09 8.42
C THR A 20 1.72 11.48 8.86
N GLU A 21 1.91 11.90 10.10
CA GLU A 21 3.22 12.32 10.61
C GLU A 21 4.22 11.15 10.65
N ARG A 22 3.75 9.93 10.94
CA ARG A 22 4.58 8.72 10.85
C ARG A 22 4.83 8.31 9.40
N MET A 23 3.88 8.53 8.50
CA MET A 23 4.03 8.19 7.08
C MET A 23 5.01 9.11 6.35
N LYS A 24 5.11 10.38 6.79
CA LYS A 24 6.05 11.37 6.24
C LYS A 24 7.52 11.10 6.57
N LEU A 25 7.81 10.24 7.57
CA LEU A 25 9.18 10.00 8.03
C LEU A 25 10.11 9.40 6.95
N TYR A 26 9.53 8.78 5.93
CA TYR A 26 10.26 8.08 4.89
C TYR A 26 9.80 8.51 3.51
N SER A 27 10.72 8.45 2.55
CA SER A 27 10.43 8.61 1.13
C SER A 27 9.75 7.37 0.56
N ASP A 28 9.19 7.49 -0.65
CA ASP A 28 8.64 6.37 -1.41
C ASP A 28 9.65 5.21 -1.55
N SER A 29 10.91 5.51 -1.86
CA SER A 29 11.97 4.49 -1.98
C SER A 29 12.28 3.78 -0.66
N VAL A 30 12.25 4.52 0.46
CA VAL A 30 12.49 3.90 1.78
C VAL A 30 11.29 3.05 2.19
N TRP A 31 10.06 3.47 1.90
CA TRP A 31 8.88 2.63 2.11
C TRP A 31 8.93 1.35 1.26
N PHE A 32 9.26 1.49 -0.02
CA PHE A 32 9.46 0.36 -0.93
C PHE A 32 10.54 -0.61 -0.42
N TRP A 33 11.67 -0.10 0.06
CA TRP A 33 12.73 -0.92 0.66
C TRP A 33 12.22 -1.71 1.86
N ARG A 34 11.46 -1.08 2.77
CA ARG A 34 10.86 -1.77 3.93
C ARG A 34 9.87 -2.86 3.54
N ILE A 35 9.13 -2.68 2.44
CA ILE A 35 8.26 -3.73 1.90
C ILE A 35 9.11 -4.87 1.34
N SER A 36 10.18 -4.53 0.62
CA SER A 36 11.04 -5.50 -0.05
C SER A 36 11.84 -6.36 0.93
N GLU A 37 12.53 -5.73 1.87
CA GLU A 37 13.43 -6.37 2.84
C GLU A 37 12.76 -6.70 4.18
N GLY A 38 11.55 -6.20 4.41
CA GLY A 38 10.93 -6.22 5.73
C GLY A 38 11.51 -5.15 6.64
N VAL A 39 11.18 -5.24 7.92
CA VAL A 39 11.70 -4.30 8.92
C VAL A 39 12.47 -5.10 9.98
N PRO A 40 13.80 -4.86 10.11
CA PRO A 40 14.61 -5.53 11.11
C PRO A 40 14.03 -5.40 12.52
N ASN A 41 14.17 -6.46 13.33
CA ASN A 41 13.66 -6.52 14.70
C ASN A 41 12.14 -6.34 14.82
N THR A 42 11.38 -6.70 13.78
CA THR A 42 9.92 -6.70 13.82
C THR A 42 9.33 -7.99 13.23
N LYS A 43 8.00 -8.11 13.28
CA LYS A 43 7.24 -9.20 12.66
C LYS A 43 7.01 -9.00 11.14
N MET A 44 7.44 -7.87 10.57
CA MET A 44 7.28 -7.58 9.13
C MET A 44 8.38 -8.28 8.33
N LYS A 45 8.01 -9.38 7.67
CA LYS A 45 8.90 -10.18 6.82
C LYS A 45 9.17 -9.49 5.47
N PRO A 46 10.29 -9.80 4.79
CA PRO A 46 10.54 -9.40 3.41
C PRO A 46 9.48 -9.96 2.46
N TRP A 47 9.13 -9.17 1.45
CA TRP A 47 8.19 -9.55 0.39
C TRP A 47 8.82 -9.72 -0.99
N LYS A 48 10.11 -9.40 -1.15
CA LYS A 48 10.81 -9.46 -2.46
C LYS A 48 10.80 -10.83 -3.14
N SER A 49 10.72 -11.93 -2.38
CA SER A 49 10.63 -13.29 -2.93
C SER A 49 9.21 -13.73 -3.26
N LYS A 50 8.20 -12.95 -2.87
CA LYS A 50 6.78 -13.28 -3.04
C LYS A 50 6.05 -12.34 -4.01
N LEU A 51 6.56 -11.13 -4.16
CA LEU A 51 5.98 -10.10 -5.01
C LEU A 51 7.07 -9.55 -5.94
N PRO A 52 6.79 -9.45 -7.26
CA PRO A 52 7.69 -8.79 -8.19
C PRO A 52 7.80 -7.29 -7.86
N ASP A 53 8.80 -6.63 -8.43
CA ASP A 53 9.12 -5.22 -8.15
C ASP A 53 7.92 -4.28 -8.34
N GLU A 54 7.29 -4.38 -9.51
CA GLU A 54 6.09 -3.62 -9.87
C GLU A 54 4.96 -3.74 -8.84
N ASP A 55 4.70 -4.94 -8.34
CA ASP A 55 3.63 -5.13 -7.36
C ASP A 55 4.01 -4.57 -5.98
N ARG A 56 5.30 -4.57 -5.62
CA ARG A 56 5.75 -3.91 -4.39
C ARG A 56 5.63 -2.38 -4.49
N TRP A 57 5.87 -1.79 -5.67
CA TRP A 57 5.58 -0.37 -5.90
C TRP A 57 4.09 -0.07 -5.80
N LYS A 58 3.21 -0.91 -6.36
CA LYS A 58 1.75 -0.77 -6.21
C LYS A 58 1.32 -0.88 -4.75
N VAL A 59 1.89 -1.80 -3.98
CA VAL A 59 1.60 -1.94 -2.54
C VAL A 59 2.02 -0.69 -1.78
N MET A 60 3.20 -0.13 -2.06
CA MET A 60 3.64 1.13 -1.48
C MET A 60 2.69 2.28 -1.83
N ALA A 61 2.33 2.40 -3.12
CA ALA A 61 1.41 3.43 -3.60
C ALA A 61 0.02 3.29 -2.96
N PHE A 62 -0.45 2.07 -2.70
CA PHE A 62 -1.66 1.80 -1.94
C PHE A 62 -1.52 2.16 -0.46
N GLU A 63 -0.42 1.79 0.19
CA GLU A 63 -0.13 2.10 1.60
C GLU A 63 -0.18 3.62 1.86
N ARG A 64 0.41 4.44 0.99
CA ARG A 64 0.39 5.89 1.16
C ARG A 64 -1.01 6.50 1.03
N THR A 65 -1.98 5.83 0.40
CA THR A 65 -3.34 6.38 0.26
C THR A 65 -4.07 6.55 1.60
N PHE A 66 -3.65 5.86 2.67
CA PHE A 66 -4.29 5.96 3.98
C PHE A 66 -3.98 7.27 4.71
N GLY A 67 -2.70 7.69 4.73
CA GLY A 67 -2.24 8.86 5.50
C GLY A 67 -1.66 9.99 4.66
N LEU A 68 -1.41 9.76 3.37
CA LEU A 68 -0.78 10.69 2.44
C LEU A 68 -1.61 10.85 1.16
N LYS A 69 -2.92 10.65 1.24
CA LYS A 69 -3.83 10.84 0.11
C LYS A 69 -3.61 12.22 -0.51
N GLY A 70 -3.42 12.26 -1.83
CA GLY A 70 -3.20 13.51 -2.54
C GLY A 70 -1.79 14.08 -2.38
N LYS A 71 -0.80 13.31 -1.88
CA LYS A 71 0.59 13.73 -1.78
C LYS A 71 1.55 12.79 -2.52
N GLU A 72 2.65 13.35 -2.97
CA GLU A 72 3.78 12.65 -3.58
C GLU A 72 5.09 13.09 -2.93
N TYR A 73 6.10 12.23 -2.92
CA TYR A 73 7.40 12.58 -2.38
C TYR A 73 8.25 13.27 -3.45
N ASP A 74 8.58 14.55 -3.22
CA ASP A 74 9.53 15.28 -4.04
C ASP A 74 10.95 14.88 -3.62
N VAL A 75 11.67 14.20 -4.51
CA VAL A 75 13.03 13.71 -4.25
C VAL A 75 14.07 14.81 -4.12
N VAL A 76 13.83 15.97 -4.75
CA VAL A 76 14.72 17.13 -4.71
C VAL A 76 14.54 17.88 -3.40
N LYS A 77 13.29 18.19 -3.04
CA LYS A 77 12.96 18.86 -1.77
C LYS A 77 13.04 17.93 -0.56
N LYS A 78 13.02 16.61 -0.80
CA LYS A 78 12.96 15.57 0.23
C LYS A 78 11.72 15.69 1.12
N GLU A 79 10.61 16.08 0.52
CA GLU A 79 9.38 16.43 1.23
C GLU A 79 8.14 15.87 0.52
N TRP A 80 7.08 15.66 1.31
CA TRP A 80 5.78 15.25 0.79
C TRP A 80 4.97 16.48 0.34
N VAL A 81 4.83 16.65 -0.97
CA VAL A 81 4.11 17.76 -1.61
C VAL A 81 2.75 17.31 -2.14
N PRO A 82 1.77 18.22 -2.33
CA PRO A 82 0.52 17.87 -3.00
C PRO A 82 0.76 17.32 -4.41
N ILE A 83 -0.03 16.31 -4.82
CA ILE A 83 0.03 15.73 -6.17
C ILE A 83 -0.23 16.83 -7.20
N GLY A 84 0.66 16.96 -8.18
CA GLY A 84 0.61 18.02 -9.19
C GLY A 84 1.32 19.32 -8.78
N GLY A 85 1.97 19.33 -7.61
CA GLY A 85 2.85 20.41 -7.16
C GLY A 85 4.28 20.31 -7.71
N VAL A 86 4.67 19.16 -8.28
CA VAL A 86 5.82 19.04 -9.17
C VAL A 86 5.36 19.36 -10.58
N THR A 87 5.78 20.51 -11.10
CA THR A 87 5.79 20.75 -12.55
C THR A 87 6.46 19.55 -13.21
N ALA A 88 5.73 18.85 -14.08
CA ALA A 88 6.16 17.65 -14.76
C ALA A 88 7.61 17.75 -15.24
N SER A 89 8.52 17.11 -14.52
CA SER A 89 9.90 16.92 -14.96
C SER A 89 10.39 15.60 -14.37
N GLY A 90 10.32 14.56 -15.20
CA GLY A 90 10.74 13.21 -14.84
C GLY A 90 9.76 12.10 -15.21
N ALA A 91 9.04 12.22 -16.34
CA ALA A 91 8.58 11.03 -17.05
C ALA A 91 9.82 10.26 -17.52
N GLY A 92 10.20 9.24 -16.74
CA GLY A 92 11.29 8.31 -17.01
C GLY A 92 10.85 6.90 -16.66
N GLY A 93 9.79 6.45 -17.33
CA GLY A 93 9.24 5.11 -17.24
C GLY A 93 8.26 4.93 -18.41
N THR A 94 8.79 4.60 -19.57
CA THR A 94 8.02 4.35 -20.79
C THR A 94 7.18 3.09 -20.64
N ASP A 95 5.94 3.22 -21.09
CA ASP A 95 5.06 2.17 -21.62
C ASP A 95 4.34 1.25 -20.63
N GLY A 96 3.27 1.80 -20.07
CA GLY A 96 2.08 1.04 -19.71
C GLY A 96 0.85 1.93 -19.89
N THR A 97 0.19 1.81 -21.03
CA THR A 97 -1.04 2.54 -21.35
C THR A 97 -2.06 2.38 -20.21
N ALA A 98 -2.27 3.45 -19.45
CA ALA A 98 -3.31 3.53 -18.45
C ALA A 98 -4.42 4.41 -19.01
N THR A 99 -5.26 3.80 -19.85
CA THR A 99 -6.60 4.30 -20.13
C THR A 99 -7.32 4.48 -18.79
N PRO A 100 -7.90 5.65 -18.49
CA PRO A 100 -8.62 5.87 -17.24
C PRO A 100 -9.99 5.21 -17.35
N ALA A 101 -10.06 3.90 -17.10
CA ALA A 101 -11.33 3.24 -16.92
C ALA A 101 -11.82 3.50 -15.49
N GLY A 102 -12.67 4.51 -15.34
CA GLY A 102 -13.60 4.60 -14.22
C GLY A 102 -14.42 3.32 -14.16
N GLY A 103 -13.99 2.38 -13.32
CA GLY A 103 -14.67 1.13 -13.04
C GLY A 103 -14.80 0.99 -11.54
N ALA A 104 -16.01 1.16 -11.02
CA ALA A 104 -16.34 0.87 -9.65
C ALA A 104 -15.87 -0.55 -9.31
N LEU A 105 -14.90 -0.66 -8.38
CA LEU A 105 -14.49 -1.94 -7.82
C LEU A 105 -15.63 -2.44 -6.93
N THR A 106 -16.59 -3.11 -7.54
CA THR A 106 -17.59 -3.91 -6.85
C THR A 106 -16.84 -5.10 -6.24
N PRO A 107 -16.86 -5.31 -4.92
CA PRO A 107 -16.21 -6.47 -4.33
C PRO A 107 -16.89 -7.76 -4.80
N PRO A 108 -16.14 -8.84 -5.10
CA PRO A 108 -16.75 -10.11 -5.49
C PRO A 108 -17.57 -10.67 -4.33
N ALA A 109 -18.83 -10.98 -4.62
CA ALA A 109 -19.75 -11.65 -3.73
C ALA A 109 -19.17 -13.01 -3.29
N ALA A 110 -19.06 -13.19 -1.98
CA ALA A 110 -18.79 -14.49 -1.39
C ALA A 110 -19.99 -15.41 -1.65
N LYS A 111 -19.81 -16.40 -2.52
CA LYS A 111 -20.69 -17.57 -2.59
C LYS A 111 -20.50 -18.38 -1.31
N ALA A 112 -21.42 -18.26 -0.37
CA ALA A 112 -21.58 -19.22 0.71
C ALA A 112 -22.30 -20.47 0.14
N GLY A 113 -21.53 -21.47 -0.26
CA GLY A 113 -22.02 -22.83 -0.49
C GLY A 113 -21.97 -23.62 0.82
N GLY A 114 -23.11 -24.11 1.29
CA GLY A 114 -23.25 -24.84 2.55
C GLY A 114 -23.14 -26.36 2.45
N LYS A 115 -22.84 -26.99 3.59
CA LYS A 115 -23.21 -28.34 4.08
C LYS A 115 -22.50 -28.48 5.44
N GLY A 116 -23.06 -28.87 6.58
CA GLY A 116 -24.28 -29.62 6.92
C GLY A 116 -23.86 -30.76 7.87
N ALA A 117 -24.23 -30.70 9.17
CA ALA A 117 -24.28 -31.80 10.16
C ALA A 117 -24.49 -31.18 11.56
N GLY A 118 -25.38 -31.62 12.45
CA GLY A 118 -26.33 -32.72 12.45
C GLY A 118 -27.34 -32.49 13.58
N GLY A 119 -28.53 -33.07 13.44
CA GLY A 119 -29.58 -33.02 14.45
C GLY A 119 -29.36 -34.01 15.59
N GLY A 120 -30.15 -33.85 16.66
CA GLY A 120 -30.30 -34.88 17.67
C GLY A 120 -30.81 -34.37 19.02
N LYS A 121 -32.13 -34.17 19.11
CA LYS A 121 -32.97 -34.74 20.18
C LYS A 121 -34.32 -35.09 19.57
#